data_AF-A0A7C7K536-F1
#
_entry.id   AF-A0A7C7K536-F1
#
_cell.length_a   1.000
_cell.length_b   1.000
_cell.length_c   1.000
_cell.angle_alpha   90.00
_cell.angle_beta   90.00
_cell.angle_gamma   90.00
#
_symmetry.space_group_name_H-M   'P 1'
#
loop_
_entity.id
_entity.type
_entity.pdbx_description
1 polymer ?
#
loop_
_entity_poly.entity_id
_entity_poly.type
_entity_poly.pdbx_seq_one_letter_code
_entity_poly.pdbx_strand_id
1 'polypeptide(L)' 'MDNALLEILACPACKGKLHYKKEAQELFCSACRLAYPVKDDIPVMLI' A
#
# COMPACT_ATOMS: atom_id res chain seq x y z
N MET A 1 -5.56 21.95 7.12
CA MET A 1 -6.29 20.67 7.07
C MET A 1 -5.36 19.67 6.41
N ASP A 2 -5.01 18.66 7.19
CA ASP A 2 -3.72 17.97 7.19
C ASP A 2 -3.53 16.99 6.03
N ASN A 3 -2.84 17.45 4.98
CA ASN A 3 -2.52 16.64 3.79
C ASN A 3 -1.39 15.61 4.03
N ALA A 4 -0.85 15.53 5.25
CA ALA A 4 0.31 14.71 5.61
C ALA A 4 -0.04 13.30 6.09
N LEU A 5 -1.32 13.00 6.37
CA LEU A 5 -1.74 11.68 6.87
C LEU A 5 -1.88 10.62 5.77
N LEU A 6 -2.07 11.03 4.51
CA LEU A 6 -2.13 10.12 3.35
C LEU A 6 -0.73 9.80 2.75
N GLU A 7 0.33 10.42 3.25
CA GLU A 7 1.73 10.12 2.86
C GLU A 7 2.32 8.89 3.60
N ILE A 8 1.56 8.27 4.52
CA ILE A 8 2.09 7.33 5.53
C ILE A 8 2.11 5.85 5.09
N LEU A 9 1.36 5.47 4.04
CA LEU A 9 1.31 4.08 3.59
C LEU A 9 2.56 3.69 2.80
N ALA A 10 3.60 3.33 3.56
CA ALA A 10 4.83 2.76 3.06
C ALA A 10 4.78 1.23 3.11
N CYS A 11 5.52 0.58 2.21
CA CYS A 11 5.67 -0.86 2.19
C CYS A 11 6.18 -1.35 3.56
N PRO A 12 5.54 -2.34 4.22
CA PRO A 12 5.98 -2.80 5.53
C PRO A 12 7.40 -3.40 5.50
N ALA A 13 7.79 -4.02 4.38
CA ALA A 13 9.08 -4.70 4.23
C ALA A 13 10.26 -3.76 3.95
N CYS A 14 10.10 -2.76 3.07
CA CYS A 14 11.20 -1.87 2.65
C CYS A 14 10.98 -0.39 2.93
N LYS A 15 9.82 -0.01 3.49
CA LYS A 15 9.40 1.39 3.69
C LYS A 15 9.36 2.24 2.40
N GLY A 16 9.38 1.58 1.24
CA GLY A 16 9.25 2.22 -0.07
C GLY A 16 7.81 2.63 -0.39
N LYS A 17 7.63 3.39 -1.46
CA LYS A 17 6.32 3.84 -1.93
C LYS A 17 5.45 2.66 -2.38
N LEU A 18 4.16 2.72 -2.05
CA LEU A 18 3.13 1.80 -2.53
C LEU A 18 2.31 2.47 -3.64
N HIS A 19 1.96 1.70 -4.65
CA HIS A 19 1.11 2.11 -5.76
C HIS A 19 -0.24 1.42 -5.64
N TYR A 20 -1.31 2.20 -5.49
CA TYR A 20 -2.65 1.63 -5.48
C TYR A 20 -3.12 1.28 -6.90
N LYS A 21 -3.28 0.00 -7.16
CA LYS A 21 -3.85 -0.52 -8.40
C LYS A 21 -5.35 -0.73 -8.19
N LYS A 22 -6.14 0.23 -8.67
CA LYS A 22 -7.61 0.24 -8.54
C LYS A 22 -8.27 -0.99 -9.20
N GLU A 23 -7.74 -1.44 -10.34
CA GLU A 23 -8.29 -2.58 -11.09
C GLU A 23 -8.22 -3.89 -10.29
N ALA A 24 -7.12 -4.10 -9.56
CA ALA A 24 -6.88 -5.29 -8.76
C ALA A 24 -7.18 -5.09 -7.27
N GLN A 25 -7.62 -3.89 -6.86
CA GLN A 25 -7.83 -3.51 -5.45
C GLN A 25 -6.62 -3.88 -4.57
N GLU A 26 -5.41 -3.53 -5.00
CA GLU A 26 -4.16 -3.90 -4.30
C GLU A 26 -3.18 -2.73 -4.20
N LEU A 27 -2.36 -2.72 -3.15
CA LEU A 27 -1.19 -1.87 -3.00
C LEU A 27 0.05 -2.61 -3.47
N PHE A 28 0.62 -2.19 -4.59
CA PHE A 28 1.81 -2.78 -5.18
C PHE A 28 3.09 -2.03 -4.79
N CYS A 29 4.10 -2.76 -4.32
CA CYS A 29 5.44 -2.24 -4.09
C CYS A 29 6.39 -2.65 -5.22
N SER A 30 6.91 -1.68 -5.98
CA SER A 30 7.86 -1.96 -7.07
C SER A 30 9.22 -2.46 -6.57
N ALA A 31 9.70 -1.96 -5.42
CA ALA A 31 10.99 -2.34 -4.84
C ALA A 31 11.01 -3.79 -4.33
N CYS A 32 9.96 -4.22 -3.63
CA CYS A 32 9.84 -5.59 -3.13
C CYS A 32 9.16 -6.55 -4.11
N ARG A 33 8.50 -6.03 -5.15
CA ARG A 33 7.60 -6.78 -6.05
C ARG A 33 6.50 -7.53 -5.28
N LEU A 34 6.00 -6.91 -4.21
CA LEU A 34 4.90 -7.42 -3.38
C LEU A 34 3.60 -6.70 -3.71
N ALA A 35 2.48 -7.39 -3.56
CA ALA A 35 1.14 -6.83 -3.68
C ALA A 35 0.35 -7.12 -2.39
N TYR A 36 -0.26 -6.09 -1.83
CA TYR A 36 -1.10 -6.20 -0.63
C TYR A 36 -2.57 -5.97 -1.03
N PRO A 37 -3.44 -6.98 -0.92
CA PRO A 37 -4.85 -6.81 -1.29
C PRO A 37 -5.56 -5.87 -0.32
N VAL A 38 -6.50 -5.08 -0.83
CA VAL A 38 -7.39 -4.23 -0.06
C VAL A 38 -8.74 -4.94 0.03
N LYS A 39 -9.19 -5.23 1.26
CA LYS A 39 -10.48 -5.87 1.54
C LYS A 39 -11.28 -4.98 2.46
N ASP A 40 -12.53 -4.69 2.12
CA ASP A 40 -13.40 -3.79 2.91
C ASP A 40 -12.74 -2.42 3.19
N ASP A 41 -12.05 -1.86 2.18
CA ASP A 41 -11.25 -0.63 2.27
C ASP A 41 -10.04 -0.70 3.24
N ILE A 42 -9.70 -1.88 3.76
CA ILE A 42 -8.57 -2.12 4.66
C ILE A 42 -7.44 -2.85 3.91
N PRO A 43 -6.23 -2.26 3.81
CA PRO A 43 -5.05 -2.95 3.29
C PRO A 43 -4.65 -4.14 4.16
N VAL A 44 -4.65 -5.33 3.59
CA VAL A 44 -4.21 -6.56 4.26
C VAL A 44 -2.70 -6.74 4.04
N MET A 45 -1.92 -6.20 4.97
CA MET A 45 -0.46 -6.32 4.99
C MET A 45 -0.04 -7.42 5.96
N LEU A 46 -0.05 -8.68 5.49
CA LEU A 46 0.47 -9.81 6.26
C LEU A 46 2.00 -9.84 6.14
N ILE A 47 2.71 -9.94 7.27
CA ILE A 47 4.16 -10.14 7.37
C ILE A 47 4.39 -11.45 8.10
#